data_AF-A0AAJ6QWI1-F1
#
_entry.id   AF-A0AAJ6QWI1-F1
#
_cell.length_a   1.000
_cell.length_b   1.000
_cell.length_c   1.000
_cell.angle_alpha   90.00
_cell.angle_beta   90.00
_cell.angle_gamma   90.00
#
_symmetry.space_group_name_H-M   'P 1'
#
loop_
_entity.id
_entity.type
_entity.pdbx_description
1 polymer ?
#
loop_
_entity_poly.entity_id
_entity_poly.type
_entity_poly.pdbx_seq_one_letter_code
_entity_poly.pdbx_strand_id
1 'polypeptide(L)'
;MPWFFVNYLHQEPKVRAAVKRADETFIGKQIRRSSKPLVELRTLSETGVSTRLLERIVEYFRERNEPVELLFDKDFDYRNLLRIFRSHYNEIVLFLKEFAETEELDDELLRAVHVYIDYIKFDEILLRFSPDLTKNPLFEMMQGSVDRES
;
A
#
# COMPACT_ATOMS: atom_id res chain seq x y z
N MET A 1 -0.13 3.82 -14.28
CA MET A 1 -0.87 3.37 -13.08
C MET A 1 -1.13 1.85 -13.01
N PRO A 2 -1.73 1.17 -14.01
CA PRO A 2 -2.06 -0.26 -13.92
C PRO A 2 -0.89 -1.16 -13.46
N TRP A 3 0.31 -0.89 -14.00
CA TRP A 3 1.56 -1.57 -13.61
C TRP A 3 1.80 -1.62 -12.09
N PHE A 4 1.55 -0.51 -11.36
CA PHE A 4 1.82 -0.45 -9.93
C PHE A 4 0.93 -1.42 -9.15
N PHE A 5 -0.37 -1.45 -9.44
CA PHE A 5 -1.32 -2.30 -8.72
C PHE A 5 -1.12 -3.78 -9.04
N VAL A 6 -0.78 -4.11 -10.29
CA VAL A 6 -0.40 -5.47 -10.69
C VAL A 6 0.82 -5.93 -9.91
N ASN A 7 1.89 -5.14 -9.89
CA ASN A 7 3.10 -5.48 -9.15
C ASN A 7 2.89 -5.46 -7.63
N TYR A 8 2.05 -4.57 -7.11
CA TYR A 8 1.67 -4.60 -5.69
C TYR A 8 0.99 -5.92 -5.38
N LEU A 9 -0.07 -6.31 -6.11
CA LEU A 9 -0.80 -7.55 -5.88
C LEU A 9 0.14 -8.76 -5.87
N HIS A 10 1.03 -8.87 -6.86
CA HIS A 10 1.99 -9.98 -6.93
C HIS A 10 3.03 -9.98 -5.80
N GLN A 11 3.40 -8.82 -5.26
CA GLN A 11 4.37 -8.71 -4.18
C GLN A 11 3.70 -8.59 -2.80
N GLU A 12 2.37 -8.56 -2.73
CA GLU A 12 1.60 -8.34 -1.50
C GLU A 12 1.98 -9.32 -0.39
N PRO A 13 2.21 -10.63 -0.65
CA PRO A 13 2.63 -11.55 0.41
C PRO A 13 3.97 -11.15 1.06
N LYS A 14 4.92 -10.64 0.26
CA LYS A 14 6.20 -10.14 0.78
C LYS A 14 6.04 -8.85 1.56
N VAL A 15 5.21 -7.92 1.06
CA VAL A 15 4.87 -6.67 1.77
C VAL A 15 4.22 -7.00 3.12
N ARG A 16 3.23 -7.90 3.15
CA ARG A 16 2.55 -8.33 4.37
C ARG A 16 3.50 -9.00 5.35
N ALA A 17 4.39 -9.87 4.87
CA ALA A 17 5.41 -10.50 5.71
C ALA A 17 6.39 -9.47 6.30
N ALA A 18 6.80 -8.47 5.52
CA ALA A 18 7.62 -7.37 6.01
C ALA A 18 6.90 -6.54 7.09
N VAL A 19 5.63 -6.19 6.87
CA VAL A 19 4.79 -5.48 7.84
C VAL A 19 4.63 -6.29 9.13
N LYS A 20 4.35 -7.60 9.03
CA LYS A 20 4.19 -8.49 10.18
C LYS A 20 5.48 -8.60 11.02
N ARG A 21 6.63 -8.87 10.39
CA ARG A 21 7.93 -8.92 11.09
C ARG A 21 8.23 -7.63 11.82
N ALA A 22 7.90 -6.54 11.15
CA ALA A 22 8.14 -5.23 11.68
C ALA A 22 7.18 -4.84 12.83
N ASP A 23 5.98 -5.40 12.87
CA ASP A 23 5.00 -5.21 13.96
C ASP A 23 5.51 -5.75 15.31
N GLU A 24 6.45 -6.71 15.28
CA GLU A 24 7.13 -7.28 16.44
C GLU A 24 8.26 -6.39 16.98
N THR A 25 8.64 -5.34 16.24
CA THR A 25 9.71 -4.41 16.61
C THR A 25 9.23 -3.25 17.47
N PHE A 26 10.16 -2.47 18.03
CA PHE A 26 9.86 -1.21 18.70
C PHE A 26 9.05 -0.25 17.82
N ILE A 27 9.36 -0.21 16.53
CA ILE A 27 8.69 0.64 15.54
C ILE A 27 7.24 0.20 15.33
N GLY A 28 6.99 -1.12 15.23
CA GLY A 28 5.64 -1.69 15.20
C GLY A 28 4.80 -1.29 16.42
N LYS A 29 5.40 -1.29 17.62
CA LYS A 29 4.73 -0.83 18.85
C LYS A 29 4.40 0.66 18.83
N GLN A 30 5.21 1.50 18.17
CA GLN A 30 4.91 2.92 17.99
C GLN A 30 3.77 3.16 17.00
N ILE A 31 3.67 2.38 15.92
CA ILE A 31 2.55 2.45 14.96
C ILE A 31 1.20 2.19 15.65
N ARG A 32 1.13 1.24 16.58
CA ARG A 32 -0.09 0.96 17.36
C ARG A 32 -0.57 2.16 18.20
N ARG A 33 0.33 3.10 18.49
CA ARG A 33 0.07 4.33 19.25
C ARG A 33 0.07 5.58 18.38
N SER A 34 0.16 5.39 17.05
CA SER A 34 0.26 6.48 16.09
C SER A 34 -1.12 6.98 15.66
N SER A 35 -1.14 7.88 14.69
CA SER A 35 -2.37 8.45 14.12
C SER A 35 -3.31 7.36 13.60
N LYS A 36 -4.62 7.64 13.69
CA LYS A 36 -5.69 6.73 13.27
C LYS A 36 -5.49 6.11 11.87
N PRO A 37 -5.05 6.84 10.83
CA PRO A 37 -4.85 6.27 9.49
C PRO A 37 -3.83 5.13 9.45
N LEU A 38 -2.76 5.21 10.25
CA LEU A 38 -1.74 4.17 10.33
C LEU A 38 -2.25 2.89 10.99
N VAL A 39 -3.05 3.05 12.04
CA VAL A 39 -3.67 1.91 12.77
C VAL A 39 -4.70 1.22 11.88
N GLU A 40 -5.51 1.99 11.15
CA GLU A 40 -6.52 1.44 10.24
C GLU A 40 -5.90 0.70 9.05
N LEU A 41 -4.86 1.27 8.42
CA LEU A 41 -4.14 0.58 7.35
C LEU A 41 -3.50 -0.74 7.84
N ARG A 42 -2.87 -0.72 9.03
CA ARG A 42 -2.34 -1.93 9.66
C ARG A 42 -3.44 -2.99 9.82
N THR A 43 -4.59 -2.57 10.32
CA THR A 43 -5.72 -3.48 10.56
C THR A 43 -6.19 -4.13 9.26
N LEU A 44 -6.31 -3.37 8.17
CA LEU A 44 -6.66 -3.90 6.85
C LEU A 44 -5.64 -4.93 6.31
N SER A 45 -4.35 -4.69 6.55
CA SER A 45 -3.30 -5.62 6.13
C SER A 45 -3.36 -6.98 6.85
N GLU A 46 -3.99 -7.04 8.02
CA GLU A 46 -4.17 -8.27 8.80
C GLU A 46 -5.42 -9.06 8.41
N THR A 47 -6.44 -8.43 7.84
CA THR A 47 -7.74 -9.04 7.53
C THR A 47 -7.85 -9.64 6.12
N GLY A 48 -6.84 -9.47 5.27
CA GLY A 48 -6.85 -9.92 3.87
C GLY A 48 -7.71 -9.06 2.93
N VAL A 49 -8.42 -8.07 3.48
CA VAL A 49 -9.22 -7.09 2.72
C VAL A 49 -8.33 -6.30 1.75
N SER A 50 -7.11 -5.97 2.15
CA SER A 50 -6.11 -5.35 1.25
C SER A 50 -5.85 -6.19 0.00
N THR A 51 -5.75 -7.51 0.12
CA THR A 51 -5.55 -8.40 -1.03
C THR A 51 -6.78 -8.41 -1.92
N ARG A 52 -7.97 -8.57 -1.34
CA ARG A 52 -9.24 -8.54 -2.09
C ARG A 52 -9.44 -7.23 -2.85
N LEU A 53 -9.07 -6.10 -2.23
CA LEU A 53 -9.12 -4.80 -2.88
C LEU A 53 -8.16 -4.74 -4.08
N LEU A 54 -6.91 -5.20 -3.91
CA LEU A 54 -5.94 -5.25 -5.00
C LEU A 54 -6.38 -6.18 -6.12
N GLU A 55 -6.98 -7.34 -5.80
CA GLU A 55 -7.57 -8.26 -6.78
C GLU A 55 -8.69 -7.59 -7.57
N ARG A 56 -9.63 -6.89 -6.90
CA ARG A 56 -10.70 -6.17 -7.59
C ARG A 56 -10.17 -5.04 -8.47
N ILE A 57 -9.15 -4.31 -8.02
CA ILE A 57 -8.49 -3.27 -8.82
C ILE A 57 -7.81 -3.86 -10.06
N VAL A 58 -7.14 -5.01 -9.92
CA VAL A 58 -6.51 -5.68 -11.07
C VAL A 58 -7.57 -6.22 -12.04
N GLU A 59 -8.68 -6.75 -11.53
CA GLU A 59 -9.82 -7.16 -12.36
C GLU A 59 -10.46 -5.98 -13.11
N TYR A 60 -10.61 -4.83 -12.45
CA TYR A 60 -11.08 -3.58 -13.08
C TYR A 60 -10.25 -3.19 -14.32
N PHE A 61 -8.93 -3.36 -14.25
CA PHE A 61 -8.05 -3.11 -15.39
C PHE A 61 -8.25 -4.15 -16.50
N ARG A 62 -8.39 -5.43 -16.13
CA ARG A 62 -8.65 -6.52 -17.08
C ARG A 62 -9.97 -6.29 -17.84
N GLU A 63 -11.04 -5.92 -17.14
CA GLU A 63 -12.35 -5.59 -17.72
C GLU A 63 -12.29 -4.43 -18.73
N ARG A 64 -11.27 -3.57 -18.62
CA ARG A 64 -11.02 -2.42 -19.51
C ARG A 64 -9.95 -2.69 -20.57
N ASN A 65 -9.62 -3.96 -20.82
CA ASN A 65 -8.65 -4.41 -21.81
C ASN A 65 -7.21 -3.94 -21.55
N GLU A 66 -6.86 -3.64 -20.31
CA GLU A 66 -5.45 -3.42 -19.95
C GLU A 66 -4.69 -4.76 -20.03
N PRO A 67 -3.44 -4.78 -20.53
CA PRO A 67 -2.66 -6.00 -20.69
C PRO A 67 -2.03 -6.44 -19.37
N VAL A 68 -2.86 -6.75 -18.36
CA VAL A 68 -2.47 -7.07 -16.98
C VAL A 68 -1.34 -8.09 -16.90
N GLU A 69 -1.38 -9.13 -17.72
CA GLU A 69 -0.41 -10.22 -17.72
C GLU A 69 0.98 -9.77 -18.21
N LEU A 70 1.07 -8.70 -19.01
CA LEU A 70 2.32 -8.12 -19.49
C LEU A 70 2.89 -7.07 -18.52
N LEU A 71 2.09 -6.62 -17.55
CA LEU A 71 2.48 -5.59 -16.61
C LEU A 71 3.23 -6.13 -15.39
N PHE A 72 3.16 -7.43 -15.12
CA PHE A 72 3.89 -8.04 -14.02
C PHE A 72 5.39 -8.08 -14.30
N ASP A 73 6.18 -7.46 -13.43
CA ASP A 73 7.63 -7.50 -13.43
C ASP A 73 8.11 -8.42 -12.31
N LYS A 74 8.56 -9.63 -12.70
CA LYS A 74 9.05 -10.64 -11.77
C LYS A 74 10.34 -10.22 -11.04
N ASP A 75 11.15 -9.38 -11.67
CA ASP A 75 12.45 -8.94 -11.17
C ASP A 75 12.31 -7.65 -10.35
N PHE A 76 11.09 -7.12 -10.27
CA PHE A 76 10.78 -5.95 -9.49
C PHE A 76 10.91 -6.21 -7.98
N ASP A 77 11.72 -5.39 -7.34
CA ASP A 77 11.93 -5.40 -5.91
C ASP A 77 10.81 -4.66 -5.18
N TYR A 78 10.04 -5.38 -4.37
CA TYR A 78 8.91 -4.85 -3.59
C TYR A 78 9.31 -3.65 -2.71
N ARG A 79 10.58 -3.52 -2.31
CA ARG A 79 11.09 -2.37 -1.54
C ARG A 79 10.95 -1.05 -2.30
N ASN A 80 10.91 -1.10 -3.63
CA ASN A 80 10.68 0.07 -4.47
C ASN A 80 9.21 0.48 -4.58
N LEU A 81 8.25 -0.35 -4.14
CA LEU A 81 6.83 -0.01 -4.20
C LEU A 81 6.54 1.31 -3.48
N LEU A 82 7.13 1.53 -2.30
CA LEU A 82 6.90 2.77 -1.56
C LEU A 82 7.47 3.99 -2.28
N ARG A 83 8.63 3.86 -2.93
CA ARG A 83 9.25 4.95 -3.68
C ARG A 83 8.39 5.36 -4.87
N ILE A 84 7.87 4.37 -5.60
CA ILE A 84 6.96 4.58 -6.74
C ILE A 84 5.65 5.18 -6.23
N PHE A 85 5.08 4.60 -5.18
CA PHE A 85 3.91 5.11 -4.49
C PHE A 85 4.04 6.60 -4.13
N ARG A 86 5.16 7.01 -3.51
CA ARG A 86 5.43 8.42 -3.16
C ARG A 86 5.58 9.33 -4.37
N SER A 87 6.09 8.80 -5.48
CA SER A 87 6.28 9.59 -6.71
C SER A 87 4.95 9.80 -7.46
N HIS A 88 3.98 8.92 -7.24
CA HIS A 88 2.69 8.89 -7.97
C HIS A 88 1.46 9.02 -7.05
N TYR A 89 1.62 9.52 -5.82
CA TYR A 89 0.53 9.52 -4.82
C TYR A 89 -0.74 10.22 -5.30
N ASN A 90 -0.63 11.36 -6.01
CA ASN A 90 -1.78 12.08 -6.57
C ASN A 90 -2.54 11.22 -7.59
N GLU A 91 -1.82 10.55 -8.49
CA GLU A 91 -2.41 9.66 -9.49
C GLU A 91 -3.12 8.48 -8.82
N ILE A 92 -2.49 7.89 -7.79
CA ILE A 92 -3.05 6.77 -7.03
C ILE A 92 -4.33 7.20 -6.29
N VAL A 93 -4.32 8.36 -5.63
CA VAL A 93 -5.50 8.86 -4.89
C VAL A 93 -6.63 9.20 -5.85
N LEU A 94 -6.35 9.84 -6.98
CA LEU A 94 -7.36 10.15 -7.99
C LEU A 94 -7.98 8.87 -8.55
N PHE A 95 -7.14 7.89 -8.91
CA PHE A 95 -7.59 6.58 -9.36
C PHE A 95 -8.48 5.90 -8.31
N LEU A 96 -8.06 5.85 -7.04
CA LEU A 96 -8.83 5.18 -5.99
C LEU A 96 -10.20 5.84 -5.77
N LYS A 97 -10.30 7.16 -5.91
CA LYS A 97 -11.58 7.88 -5.85
C LYS A 97 -12.48 7.50 -7.03
N GLU A 98 -11.95 7.58 -8.24
CA GLU A 98 -12.69 7.23 -9.45
C GLU A 98 -13.15 5.77 -9.42
N PHE A 99 -12.26 4.87 -8.99
CA PHE A 99 -12.58 3.46 -8.81
C PHE A 99 -13.73 3.25 -7.82
N ALA A 100 -13.72 3.91 -6.65
CA ALA A 100 -14.81 3.83 -5.68
C ALA A 100 -16.13 4.46 -6.17
N GLU A 101 -16.06 5.45 -7.05
CA GLU A 101 -17.25 6.12 -7.62
C GLU A 101 -17.85 5.32 -8.79
N THR A 102 -17.03 4.54 -9.51
CA THR A 102 -17.44 3.86 -10.75
C THR A 102 -17.75 2.38 -10.55
N GLU A 103 -17.19 1.74 -9.52
CA GLU A 103 -17.36 0.32 -9.27
C GLU A 103 -18.35 0.06 -8.14
N GLU A 104 -19.15 -0.99 -8.30
CA GLU A 104 -20.03 -1.48 -7.24
C GLU A 104 -19.20 -2.29 -6.23
N LEU A 105 -18.73 -1.61 -5.18
CA LEU A 105 -17.93 -2.20 -4.10
C LEU A 105 -18.84 -2.54 -2.91
N ASP A 106 -18.54 -3.65 -2.24
CA ASP A 106 -19.12 -3.92 -0.92
C ASP A 106 -18.60 -2.90 0.12
N ASP A 107 -19.33 -2.77 1.23
CA ASP A 107 -19.00 -1.81 2.30
C ASP A 107 -17.56 -1.98 2.84
N GLU A 108 -17.06 -3.22 2.84
CA GLU A 108 -15.72 -3.54 3.36
C GLU A 108 -14.63 -3.05 2.41
N LEU A 109 -14.78 -3.27 1.11
CA LEU A 109 -13.88 -2.78 0.06
C LEU A 109 -13.94 -1.27 -0.09
N LEU A 110 -15.13 -0.67 -0.03
CA LEU A 110 -15.30 0.78 -0.08
C LEU A 110 -14.60 1.44 1.12
N ARG A 111 -14.78 0.89 2.32
CA ARG A 111 -14.06 1.33 3.51
C ARG A 111 -12.55 1.17 3.35
N ALA A 112 -12.09 0.07 2.77
CA ALA A 112 -10.68 -0.14 2.53
C ALA A 112 -10.09 0.93 1.60
N VAL A 113 -10.79 1.27 0.50
CA VAL A 113 -10.37 2.36 -0.39
C VAL A 113 -10.21 3.68 0.36
N HIS A 114 -11.18 4.04 1.22
CA HIS A 114 -11.10 5.27 2.02
C HIS A 114 -9.91 5.27 2.99
N VAL A 115 -9.65 4.15 3.67
CA VAL A 115 -8.49 4.03 4.56
C VAL A 115 -7.18 4.16 3.79
N TYR A 116 -7.08 3.57 2.60
CA TYR A 116 -5.92 3.78 1.73
C TYR A 116 -5.80 5.27 1.40
N ILE A 117 -6.82 5.92 0.86
CA ILE A 117 -6.79 7.36 0.52
C ILE A 117 -6.34 8.23 1.70
N ASP A 118 -6.90 8.00 2.89
CA ASP A 118 -6.57 8.78 4.09
C ASP A 118 -5.14 8.53 4.55
N TYR A 119 -4.65 7.30 4.48
CA TYR A 119 -3.25 7.00 4.74
C TYR A 119 -2.33 7.70 3.74
N ILE A 120 -2.66 7.69 2.44
CA ILE A 120 -1.82 8.30 1.40
C ILE A 120 -1.67 9.81 1.65
N LYS A 121 -2.79 10.49 1.95
CA LYS A 121 -2.78 11.92 2.30
C LYS A 121 -2.03 12.19 3.59
N PHE A 122 -2.15 11.30 4.59
CA PHE A 122 -1.42 11.44 5.84
C PHE A 122 0.10 11.30 5.62
N ASP A 123 0.56 10.33 4.82
CA ASP A 123 1.98 10.17 4.47
C ASP A 123 2.50 11.39 3.69
N GLU A 124 1.70 11.94 2.77
CA GLU A 124 2.03 13.18 2.05
C GLU A 124 2.25 14.37 2.99
N ILE A 125 1.35 14.58 3.96
CA ILE A 125 1.48 15.64 4.97
C ILE A 125 2.76 15.44 5.78
N LEU A 126 3.02 14.22 6.26
CA LEU A 126 4.24 13.92 7.01
C LEU A 126 5.51 14.24 6.20
N LEU A 127 5.54 13.89 4.92
CA LEU A 127 6.67 14.16 4.04
C LEU A 127 6.87 15.66 3.77
N ARG A 128 5.78 16.42 3.59
CA ARG A 128 5.84 17.88 3.34
C ARG A 128 6.31 18.68 4.56
N PHE A 129 5.89 18.30 5.76
CA PHE A 129 6.16 19.06 6.99
C PHE A 129 7.32 18.50 7.82
N SER A 130 7.91 17.38 7.40
CA SER A 130 9.12 16.82 8.01
C SER A 130 9.93 16.04 6.96
N PRO A 131 10.68 16.71 6.08
CA PRO A 131 11.49 16.05 5.06
C PRO A 131 12.56 15.11 5.64
N ASP A 132 12.97 15.29 6.91
CA ASP A 132 13.87 14.38 7.65
C ASP A 132 13.17 13.09 8.18
N LEU A 133 11.87 12.90 7.93
CA LEU A 133 11.17 11.62 8.08
C LEU A 133 11.45 10.67 6.89
N THR A 134 12.69 10.67 6.38
CA THR A 134 13.29 9.48 5.77
C THR A 134 13.21 8.24 6.68
N LYS A 135 12.83 8.44 7.95
CA LYS A 135 12.44 7.46 8.96
C LYS A 135 10.93 7.29 9.11
N ASN A 136 10.15 7.23 8.02
CA ASN A 136 8.77 6.76 8.17
C ASN A 136 8.85 5.34 8.78
N PRO A 137 8.19 5.07 9.93
CA PRO A 137 8.16 3.76 10.56
C PRO A 137 8.00 2.61 9.56
N LEU A 138 7.05 2.69 8.63
CA LEU A 138 6.84 1.66 7.60
C LEU A 138 8.03 1.50 6.63
N PHE A 139 8.76 2.58 6.33
CA PHE A 139 9.97 2.52 5.49
C PHE A 139 11.15 1.91 6.23
N GLU A 140 11.42 2.31 7.48
CA GLU A 140 12.42 1.66 8.33
C GLU A 140 12.07 0.20 8.60
N MET A 141 10.78 -0.13 8.67
CA MET A 141 10.27 -1.50 8.82
C MET A 141 10.49 -2.35 7.57
N MET A 142 10.27 -1.79 6.37
CA MET A 142 10.55 -2.47 5.10
C MET A 142 12.05 -2.57 4.78
N GLN A 143 12.88 -1.63 5.26
CA GLN A 143 14.34 -1.67 5.10
C GLN A 143 15.03 -2.54 6.16
N GLY A 144 14.72 -2.34 7.45
CA GLY A 144 15.38 -3.03 8.57
C GLY A 144 15.00 -4.50 8.74
N SER A 145 13.92 -4.97 8.10
CA SER A 145 13.61 -6.41 8.01
C SER A 145 14.44 -7.14 6.95
N VAL A 146 15.17 -6.41 6.11
CA VAL A 146 15.96 -6.94 4.98
C VAL A 146 17.44 -7.05 5.34
N ASP A 147 17.97 -6.12 6.14
CA ASP A 147 19.37 -6.13 6.58
C ASP A 147 19.72 -7.28 7.55
N ARG A 148 18.73 -8.08 7.98
CA ARG A 148 18.96 -9.29 8.78
C ARG A 148 19.07 -10.58 7.96
N GLU A 149 18.91 -10.49 6.64
CA GLU A 149 19.06 -11.62 5.69
C GLU A 149 20.28 -11.45 4.76
N SER A 150 21.13 -10.44 4.99
CA SER A 150 22.41 -10.22 4.28
C SER A 150 23.61 -10.67 5.11
#